data_AF-H6NGT0-F1
#
_entry.id   AF-H6NGT0-F1
#
_cell.length_a   1.000
_cell.length_b   1.000
_cell.length_c   1.000
_cell.angle_alpha   90.00
_cell.angle_beta   90.00
_cell.angle_gamma   90.00
#
_symmetry.space_group_name_H-M   'P 1'
#
loop_
_entity.id
_entity.type
_entity.pdbx_description
1 polymer ?
#
loop_
_entity_poly.entity_id
_entity_poly.type
_entity_poly.pdbx_seq_one_letter_code
_entity_poly.pdbx_strand_id
1 'polypeptide(L)' 'MNRWHVYEWLKQTYMATGTVPTMGQAQQRFSSHVDPEELTEGIDEFLTAIREYRTEEAGSCEM' A
#
# COMPACT_ATOMS: atom_id res chain seq x y z
N MET A 1 -13.24 -7.17 -8.24
CA MET A 1 -12.10 -6.80 -7.38
C MET A 1 -11.52 -5.53 -7.99
N ASN A 2 -11.26 -4.49 -7.21
CA ASN A 2 -10.84 -3.18 -7.71
C ASN A 2 -9.67 -2.65 -6.87
N ARG A 3 -9.17 -1.46 -7.19
CA ARG A 3 -8.04 -0.81 -6.50
C ARG A 3 -8.18 -0.77 -4.97
N TRP A 4 -9.39 -0.65 -4.43
CA TRP A 4 -9.63 -0.63 -2.99
C TRP A 4 -9.27 -1.95 -2.32
N HIS A 5 -9.52 -3.08 -2.97
CA HIS A 5 -9.11 -4.39 -2.44
C HIS A 5 -7.59 -4.55 -2.37
N VAL A 6 -6.87 -3.95 -3.34
CA VAL A 6 -5.40 -3.91 -3.35
C VAL A 6 -4.91 -3.06 -2.19
N TYR A 7 -5.44 -1.84 -2.05
CA TYR A 7 -5.11 -0.92 -0.96
C TYR A 7 -5.36 -1.54 0.42
N GLU A 8 -6.53 -2.14 0.64
CA GLU A 8 -6.87 -2.75 1.94
C GLU A 8 -5.95 -3.91 2.28
N TRP A 9 -5.62 -4.76 1.31
CA TRP A 9 -4.69 -5.87 1.53
C TRP A 9 -3.28 -5.38 1.86
N LEU A 10 -2.79 -4.34 1.17
CA LEU A 10 -1.49 -3.73 1.46
C LEU A 10 -1.46 -3.15 2.88
N LYS A 11 -2.52 -2.44 3.28
CA LYS A 11 -2.69 -1.88 4.62
C LYS A 11 -2.69 -2.96 5.70
N GLN A 12 -3.50 -4.01 5.54
CA GLN A 12 -3.55 -5.10 6.50
C GLN A 12 -2.21 -5.84 6.61
N THR A 13 -1.55 -6.07 5.47
CA THR A 13 -0.24 -6.75 5.45
C THR A 13 0.83 -5.90 6.14
N TYR A 14 0.84 -4.59 5.91
CA TYR A 14 1.74 -3.67 6.60
C TYR A 14 1.47 -3.61 8.09
N MET A 15 0.20 -3.55 8.51
CA MET A 15 -0.16 -3.57 9.94
C MET A 15 0.24 -4.88 10.64
N ALA A 16 0.16 -6.01 9.94
CA ALA A 16 0.51 -7.31 10.51
C ALA A 16 2.02 -7.59 10.54
N THR A 17 2.77 -7.10 9.56
CA THR A 17 4.20 -7.45 9.37
C THR A 17 5.17 -6.30 9.66
N GLY A 18 4.67 -5.07 9.78
CA GLY A 18 5.48 -3.85 9.80
C GLY A 18 6.20 -3.56 8.47
N THR A 19 5.97 -4.36 7.43
CA THR A 19 6.72 -4.30 6.16
C THR A 19 5.79 -3.97 5.01
N VAL A 20 6.21 -3.04 4.14
CA VAL A 20 5.47 -2.65 2.94
C VAL A 20 5.57 -3.79 1.91
N PRO A 21 4.45 -4.37 1.45
CA PRO A 21 4.50 -5.43 0.44
C PRO A 21 5.03 -4.90 -0.89
N THR A 22 5.81 -5.73 -1.58
CA THR A 22 6.40 -5.36 -2.88
C THR A 22 5.40 -5.50 -4.03
N MET A 23 5.66 -4.80 -5.13
CA MET A 23 4.90 -4.94 -6.38
C MET A 23 4.78 -6.40 -6.85
N GLY A 24 5.85 -7.18 -6.71
CA GLY A 24 5.82 -8.61 -7.06
C GLY A 24 4.86 -9.44 -6.20
N GLN A 25 4.77 -9.14 -4.89
CA GLN A 25 3.82 -9.81 -4.00
C GLN A 25 2.37 -9.41 -4.31
N ALA A 26 2.13 -8.13 -4.59
CA ALA A 26 0.82 -7.66 -5.03
C ALA A 26 0.42 -8.29 -6.37
N GLN A 27 1.31 -8.35 -7.35
CA GLN A 27 1.07 -9.03 -8.63
C GLN A 27 0.77 -10.52 -8.44
N GLN A 28 1.55 -11.26 -7.64
CA GLN A 28 1.25 -12.66 -7.36
C GLN A 28 -0.14 -12.87 -6.75
N ARG A 29 -0.61 -11.92 -5.93
CA ARG A 29 -1.91 -11.99 -5.26
C ARG A 29 -3.09 -11.62 -6.17
N PHE A 30 -2.91 -10.61 -7.01
CA PHE A 30 -4.01 -9.92 -7.71
C PHE A 30 -3.97 -10.02 -9.25
N SER A 31 -2.86 -10.44 -9.86
CA SER A 31 -2.70 -10.46 -11.33
C SER A 31 -3.77 -11.24 -12.09
N SER A 32 -4.41 -12.22 -11.46
CA SER A 32 -5.49 -13.01 -12.09
C SER A 32 -6.89 -12.42 -11.89
N HIS A 33 -7.04 -11.37 -11.08
CA HIS A 33 -8.35 -10.89 -10.61
C HIS A 33 -8.53 -9.36 -10.65
N VAL A 34 -7.45 -8.61 -10.90
CA VAL A 34 -7.45 -7.14 -10.93
C VAL A 34 -6.70 -6.68 -12.17
N ASP A 35 -7.27 -5.71 -12.86
CA ASP A 35 -6.63 -5.06 -14.00
C ASP A 35 -5.27 -4.46 -13.62
N PRO A 36 -4.25 -4.52 -14.50
CA PRO A 36 -2.92 -4.00 -14.18
C PRO A 36 -2.90 -2.52 -13.78
N GLU A 37 -3.82 -1.72 -14.34
CA GLU A 37 -3.98 -0.30 -14.03
C GLU A 37 -4.49 -0.11 -12.59
N GLU A 38 -5.61 -0.75 -12.24
CA GLU A 38 -6.19 -0.73 -10.88
C GLU A 38 -5.22 -1.27 -9.82
N LEU A 39 -4.40 -2.27 -10.17
CA LEU A 39 -3.34 -2.79 -9.31
C LEU A 39 -2.27 -1.72 -9.04
N THR A 40 -1.88 -0.98 -10.08
CA THR A 40 -0.88 0.07 -9.98
C THR A 40 -1.42 1.25 -9.17
N GLU A 41 -2.65 1.69 -9.44
CA GLU A 41 -3.31 2.76 -8.70
C GLU A 41 -3.43 2.41 -7.20
N GLY A 42 -3.91 1.21 -6.85
CA GLY A 42 -4.05 0.81 -5.45
C GLY A 42 -2.73 0.74 -4.69
N ILE A 43 -1.63 0.43 -5.37
CA ILE A 43 -0.28 0.45 -4.80
C ILE A 43 0.23 1.88 -4.62
N ASP A 44 0.04 2.73 -5.63
CA ASP A 44 0.47 4.14 -5.57
C ASP A 44 -0.25 4.91 -4.46
N GLU A 45 -1.58 4.73 -4.34
CA GLU A 45 -2.38 5.31 -3.26
C GLU A 45 -1.86 4.88 -1.88
N PHE A 46 -1.49 3.60 -1.73
CA PHE A 46 -0.94 3.07 -0.48
C PHE A 46 0.44 3.64 -0.15
N LEU A 47 1.34 3.72 -1.13
CA LEU A 47 2.68 4.26 -0.95
C LEU A 47 2.64 5.76 -0.60
N THR A 48 1.73 6.51 -1.23
CA THR A 48 1.47 7.92 -0.89
C THR A 48 0.99 8.04 0.55
N ALA A 49 -0.01 7.24 0.96
CA ALA A 49 -0.53 7.27 2.33
C ALA A 49 0.54 6.92 3.39
N ILE A 50 1.42 5.95 3.13
CA ILE A 50 2.53 5.63 4.04
C ILE A 50 3.54 6.78 4.12
N ARG A 51 3.83 7.44 3.00
CA ARG A 51 4.75 8.56 2.96
C ARG A 51 4.22 9.73 3.79
N GLU A 52 2.95 10.07 3.61
CA GLU A 52 2.27 11.11 4.40
C GLU A 52 2.28 10.77 5.89
N TYR A 53 1.90 9.54 6.25
CA TYR A 53 1.93 9.08 7.64
C TYR A 53 3.31 9.21 8.30
N ARG A 54 4.39 8.85 7.58
CA ARG A 54 5.77 9.02 8.10
C ARG A 54 6.21 10.49 8.17
N THR A 55 5.70 11.34 7.29
CA THR A 55 6.01 12.77 7.32
C THR A 55 5.33 13.45 8.52
N GLU A 56 4.17 12.99 8.95
CA GLU A 56 3.51 13.46 10.18
C GLU A 56 4.27 13.04 11.46
N GLU A 57 4.84 11.83 11.50
CA GLU A 57 5.67 11.36 12.63
C GLU A 57 7.06 12.04 12.68
N ALA A 58 7.57 12.53 11.55
CA ALA A 58 8.84 13.27 11.48
C ALA A 58 8.71 14.75 11.89
N GLY A 59 7.49 15.30 11.96
CA GLY A 59 7.21 16.66 12.39
C GLY A 59 6.92 16.82 13.89
N SER A 60 6.92 15.73 14.67
CA SER A 60 6.60 15.74 16.12
C SER A 60 7.85 15.69 17.02
N CYS A 61 9.02 16.03 16.50
CA CYS A 61 10.26 16.07 17.28
C CYS A 61 11.08 17.33 17.01
N GLU A 62 10.51 18.50 17.28
CA GLU A 62 11.30 19.68 17.65
C GLU A 62 10.69 20.29 18.93
N MET A 63 11.52 20.30 19.98
CA MET A 63 11.33 20.86 21.31
C MET A 63 12.01 22.22 21.40
#